data_AF-A0A6G0P2C1-F1
#
_entry.id   AF-A0A6G0P2C1-F1
#
_cell.length_a   1.000
_cell.length_b   1.000
_cell.length_c   1.000
_cell.angle_alpha   90.00
_cell.angle_beta   90.00
_cell.angle_gamma   90.00
#
_symmetry.space_group_name_H-M   'P 1'
#
loop_
_entity.id
_entity.type
_entity.pdbx_description
1 polymer ?
#
loop_
_entity_poly.entity_id
_entity_poly.type
_entity_poly.pdbx_seq_one_letter_code
_entity_poly.pdbx_strand_id
1 'polypeptide(L)'
;MLIDSQLPHYLWEDAIQHAAYIRNRLPKRNAPTSPHERLFGSRPDFSNLPVFGQAVVVRTPEPLRQKRFRFRGRGVIGAFIGFSESVKVWRSGSAKFADRGDPLAHGARKAD
;
A
#
# COMPACT_ATOMS: atom_id res chain seq x y z
N MET A 1 1.39 -3.64 13.09
CA MET A 1 0.98 -3.53 11.68
C MET A 1 -0.33 -2.76 11.50
N LEU A 2 -1.46 -3.21 12.06
CA LEU A 2 -2.73 -2.47 11.96
C LEU A 2 -2.76 -1.23 12.89
N ILE A 3 -2.42 -1.42 14.16
CA ILE A 3 -2.37 -0.33 15.15
C ILE A 3 -1.33 0.72 14.72
N ASP A 4 -0.14 0.28 14.32
CA ASP A 4 0.95 1.16 13.88
C ASP A 4 0.64 1.95 12.59
N SER A 5 -0.24 1.41 11.74
CA SER A 5 -0.65 2.09 10.49
C SER A 5 -1.78 3.10 10.70
N GLN A 6 -2.36 3.18 11.91
CA GLN A 6 -3.49 4.06 12.24
C GLN A 6 -4.69 3.88 11.29
N LEU A 7 -4.82 2.68 10.72
CA LEU A 7 -5.91 2.32 9.82
C LEU A 7 -7.15 1.87 10.62
N PRO A 8 -8.36 2.03 10.07
CA PRO A 8 -9.58 1.61 10.74
C PRO A 8 -9.58 0.13 11.15
N HIS A 9 -10.14 -0.17 12.33
CA HIS A 9 -10.15 -1.52 12.88
C HIS A 9 -10.84 -2.56 11.98
N TYR A 10 -11.80 -2.18 11.14
CA TYR A 10 -12.47 -3.12 10.22
C TYR A 10 -11.51 -3.72 9.17
N LEU A 11 -10.32 -3.15 8.97
CA LEU A 11 -9.28 -3.69 8.08
C LEU A 11 -8.43 -4.78 8.73
N TRP A 12 -8.83 -5.29 9.90
CA TRP A 12 -8.09 -6.34 10.62
C TRP A 12 -7.95 -7.64 9.81
N GLU A 13 -8.95 -7.99 9.01
CA GLU A 13 -8.90 -9.18 8.14
C GLU A 13 -7.81 -9.05 7.08
N ASP A 14 -7.70 -7.90 6.42
CA ASP A 14 -6.65 -7.64 5.44
C ASP A 14 -5.26 -7.60 6.11
N ALA A 15 -5.17 -7.07 7.34
CA ALA A 15 -3.93 -7.11 8.11
C ALA A 15 -3.48 -8.54 8.42
N ILE A 16 -4.40 -9.43 8.80
CA ILE A 16 -4.08 -10.85 9.03
C ILE A 16 -3.65 -11.53 7.73
N GLN A 17 -4.36 -11.29 6.62
CA GLN A 17 -4.00 -11.83 5.30
C GLN A 17 -2.58 -11.42 4.88
N HIS A 18 -2.23 -10.14 5.06
CA HIS A 18 -0.89 -9.65 4.74
C HIS A 18 0.18 -10.21 5.69
N ALA A 19 -0.12 -10.36 6.98
CA ALA A 19 0.80 -11.02 7.92
C ALA A 19 1.04 -12.49 7.54
N ALA A 20 -0.01 -13.22 7.16
CA ALA A 20 0.10 -14.60 6.67
C ALA A 20 0.90 -14.67 5.35
N TYR A 21 0.67 -13.73 4.43
CA TYR A 21 1.40 -13.61 3.17
C TYR A 21 2.92 -13.49 3.40
N ILE A 22 3.33 -12.61 4.33
CA ILE A 22 4.74 -12.44 4.72
C ILE A 22 5.25 -13.72 5.38
N ARG A 23 4.51 -14.26 6.35
CA ARG A 23 4.94 -15.43 7.15
C ARG A 23 5.18 -16.67 6.28
N ASN A 24 4.40 -16.84 5.22
CA ASN A 24 4.55 -17.97 4.29
C ASN A 24 5.74 -17.83 3.34
N ARG A 25 6.25 -16.61 3.15
CA ARG A 25 7.39 -16.33 2.27
C ARG A 25 8.70 -16.18 3.03
N LEU A 26 8.66 -15.84 4.30
CA LEU A 26 9.87 -15.79 5.13
C LEU A 26 10.38 -17.21 5.46
N PRO A 27 11.69 -17.47 5.33
CA PRO A 27 12.28 -18.69 5.86
C PRO A 27 12.19 -18.69 7.40
N LYS A 28 12.10 -19.90 7.98
CA LYS A 28 12.17 -20.04 9.44
C LYS A 28 13.64 -20.12 9.85
N ARG A 29 13.97 -19.71 11.07
CA ARG A 29 15.35 -19.75 11.60
C ARG A 29 16.05 -21.10 11.41
N ASN A 30 15.30 -22.20 11.49
CA ASN A 30 15.82 -23.57 11.39
C ASN A 30 15.52 -24.24 10.05
N ALA A 31 15.03 -23.50 9.06
CA ALA A 31 14.70 -24.01 7.74
C ALA A 31 15.32 -23.13 6.65
N PRO A 32 16.17 -23.67 5.77
CA PRO A 32 16.84 -22.88 4.75
C PRO A 32 15.86 -22.36 3.66
N THR A 33 14.70 -23.00 3.52
CA THR A 33 13.70 -22.68 2.49
C THR A 33 12.41 -22.15 3.11
N SER A 34 11.78 -21.21 2.41
CA SER A 34 10.46 -20.70 2.81
C SER A 34 9.35 -21.71 2.48
N PRO A 35 8.22 -21.71 3.22
CA PRO A 35 7.05 -22.51 2.84
C PRO A 35 6.59 -22.28 1.40
N HIS A 36 6.65 -21.03 0.93
CA HIS A 36 6.35 -20.66 -0.46
C HIS A 36 7.31 -21.31 -1.46
N GLU A 37 8.62 -21.25 -1.22
CA GLU A 37 9.63 -21.87 -2.07
C GLU A 37 9.47 -23.39 -2.11
N ARG A 38 9.09 -24.01 -0.99
CA ARG A 38 8.79 -25.46 -0.95
C ARG A 38 7.55 -25.84 -1.75
N LEU A 39 6.54 -24.99 -1.79
CA LEU A 39 5.27 -25.28 -2.46
C LEU A 39 5.33 -24.99 -3.97
N PHE A 40 5.97 -23.88 -4.35
CA PHE A 40 5.99 -23.38 -5.74
C PHE A 40 7.33 -23.56 -6.44
N GLY A 41 8.37 -24.01 -5.74
CA GLY A 41 9.73 -24.17 -6.30
C GLY A 41 10.43 -22.85 -6.64
N SER A 42 9.81 -21.70 -6.35
CA SER A 42 10.31 -20.37 -6.69
C SER A 42 10.61 -19.56 -5.43
N ARG A 43 11.77 -18.91 -5.43
CA ARG A 43 12.15 -17.98 -4.35
C ARG A 43 11.27 -16.73 -4.43
N PRO A 44 10.62 -16.33 -3.33
CA PRO A 44 9.88 -15.09 -3.31
C PRO A 44 10.83 -13.89 -3.45
N ASP A 45 10.50 -12.94 -4.32
CA ASP A 45 11.19 -11.66 -4.42
C ASP A 45 10.63 -10.69 -3.39
N PHE A 46 11.52 -10.09 -2.59
CA PHE A 46 11.19 -9.13 -1.54
C PHE A 46 11.61 -7.70 -1.88
N SER A 47 12.25 -7.48 -3.04
CA SER A 47 12.83 -6.18 -3.40
C SER A 47 11.80 -5.05 -3.37
N ASN A 48 10.55 -5.36 -3.73
CA ASN A 48 9.45 -4.41 -3.79
C ASN A 48 8.28 -4.81 -2.89
N LEU A 49 8.53 -5.38 -1.70
CA LEU A 49 7.45 -5.74 -0.78
C LEU A 49 6.95 -4.50 0.00
N PRO A 50 5.77 -3.93 -0.31
CA PRO A 50 5.19 -2.83 0.45
C PRO A 50 4.83 -3.22 1.89
N VAL A 51 4.99 -2.26 2.79
CA VAL A 51 4.55 -2.36 4.17
C VAL A 51 3.05 -2.08 4.25
N PHE A 52 2.32 -2.84 5.06
CA PHE A 52 0.92 -2.54 5.33
C PHE A 52 0.73 -1.16 5.94
N GLY A 53 -0.21 -0.39 5.38
CA GLY A 53 -0.44 1.00 5.74
C GLY A 53 0.52 1.99 5.08
N GLN A 54 1.43 1.53 4.22
CA GLN A 54 2.28 2.42 3.44
C GLN A 54 1.43 3.34 2.56
N ALA A 55 1.77 4.63 2.54
CA ALA A 55 1.14 5.59 1.67
C ALA A 55 1.42 5.23 0.21
N VAL A 56 0.36 5.15 -0.59
CA VAL A 56 0.44 4.83 -2.02
C VAL A 56 -0.43 5.78 -2.82
N VAL A 57 -0.01 6.06 -4.05
CA VAL A 57 -0.80 6.85 -5.00
C VAL A 57 -1.38 5.89 -6.04
N VAL A 58 -2.70 5.75 -6.03
CA VAL A 58 -3.41 4.96 -7.03
C VAL A 58 -3.67 5.85 -8.24
N ARG A 59 -3.09 5.49 -9.39
CA ARG A 59 -3.34 6.19 -10.64
C ARG A 59 -4.81 6.08 -11.02
N THR A 60 -5.45 7.22 -11.26
CA THR A 60 -6.83 7.24 -11.79
C THR A 60 -6.81 6.80 -13.25
N PRO A 61 -7.58 5.76 -13.63
CA PRO A 61 -7.68 5.33 -15.03
C PRO A 61 -8.12 6.48 -15.94
N GLU A 62 -7.55 6.53 -17.15
CA GLU A 62 -7.85 7.57 -18.14
C GLU A 62 -9.35 7.75 -18.44
N PRO A 63 -10.17 6.67 -18.52
CA PRO A 63 -11.62 6.81 -18.75
C PRO A 63 -12.37 7.53 -17.63
N LEU A 64 -11.91 7.42 -16.40
CA LEU A 64 -12.51 8.07 -15.22
C LEU A 64 -11.98 9.50 -15.01
N ARG A 65 -11.01 9.91 -15.82
CA ARG A 65 -10.37 11.22 -15.69
C ARG A 65 -11.23 12.29 -16.35
N GLN A 66 -11.67 13.26 -15.56
CA GLN A 66 -12.43 14.39 -16.09
C GLN A 66 -11.52 15.24 -16.99
N LYS A 67 -11.72 15.16 -18.32
CA LYS A 67 -10.95 15.89 -19.34
C LYS A 67 -10.98 17.41 -19.16
N ARG A 68 -12.00 17.95 -18.49
CA ARG A 68 -12.12 19.37 -18.15
C ARG A 68 -11.08 19.82 -17.10
N PHE A 69 -10.58 18.89 -16.28
CA PHE A 69 -9.65 19.17 -15.20
C PHE A 69 -8.30 18.44 -15.39
N ARG A 70 -7.74 18.47 -16.62
CA ARG A 70 -6.45 17.83 -16.93
C ARG A 70 -5.27 18.30 -16.06
N PHE A 71 -5.40 19.48 -15.45
CA PHE A 71 -4.43 20.08 -14.53
C PHE A 71 -4.54 19.56 -13.08
N ARG A 72 -5.61 18.83 -12.72
CA ARG A 72 -5.73 18.20 -11.40
C ARG A 72 -4.85 16.95 -11.30
N GLY A 73 -4.51 16.58 -10.06
CA GLY A 73 -3.72 15.40 -9.74
C GLY A 73 -4.25 14.12 -10.42
N ARG A 74 -3.34 13.30 -10.95
CA ARG A 74 -3.66 12.08 -11.71
C ARG A 74 -3.78 10.82 -10.83
N GLY A 75 -3.84 11.00 -9.52
CA GLY A 75 -3.89 9.89 -8.58
C GLY A 75 -4.55 10.25 -7.27
N VAL A 76 -4.99 9.23 -6.57
CA VAL A 76 -5.62 9.31 -5.26
C VAL A 76 -4.69 8.70 -4.23
N ILE A 77 -4.43 9.43 -3.15
CA ILE A 77 -3.65 8.93 -2.02
C ILE A 77 -4.48 7.89 -1.26
N GLY A 78 -3.84 6.77 -0.93
CA GLY A 78 -4.42 5.70 -0.14
C GLY A 78 -3.36 4.97 0.66
N ALA A 79 -3.78 3.89 1.32
CA ALA A 79 -2.94 3.02 2.11
C ALA A 79 -2.91 1.63 1.50
N PHE A 80 -1.72 1.05 1.34
CA PHE A 80 -1.60 -0.34 0.93
C PHE A 80 -2.11 -1.27 2.04
N ILE A 81 -3.04 -2.18 1.72
CA ILE A 81 -3.63 -3.09 2.72
C ILE A 81 -3.35 -4.57 2.44
N GLY A 82 -2.90 -4.94 1.23
CA GLY A 82 -2.50 -6.32 0.99
C GLY A 82 -2.50 -6.74 -0.47
N PHE A 83 -2.28 -8.04 -0.66
CA PHE A 83 -2.24 -8.69 -1.96
C PHE A 83 -3.46 -9.61 -2.11
N SER A 84 -4.25 -9.40 -3.17
CA SER A 84 -5.19 -10.36 -3.74
C SER A 84 -4.66 -10.81 -5.12
N GLU A 85 -5.50 -11.39 -5.98
CA GLU A 85 -5.24 -11.49 -7.43
C GLU A 85 -4.76 -10.15 -8.04
N SER A 86 -5.09 -9.05 -7.37
CA SER A 86 -4.56 -7.70 -7.59
C SER A 86 -4.14 -7.02 -6.28
N VAL A 87 -3.39 -5.93 -6.37
CA VAL A 87 -3.01 -5.11 -5.21
C VAL A 87 -4.25 -4.45 -4.59
N LYS A 88 -4.48 -4.68 -3.29
CA LYS A 88 -5.55 -4.04 -2.54
C LYS A 88 -5.05 -2.74 -1.91
N VAL A 89 -5.78 -1.66 -2.16
CA VAL A 89 -5.51 -0.32 -1.59
C VAL A 89 -6.77 0.21 -0.91
N TRP A 90 -6.63 0.64 0.33
CA TRP A 90 -7.65 1.39 1.04
C TRP A 90 -7.57 2.87 0.67
N ARG A 91 -8.70 3.44 0.24
CA ARG A 91 -8.81 4.87 -0.05
C ARG A 91 -9.39 5.58 1.17
N SER A 92 -8.64 6.53 1.71
CA SER A 92 -9.18 7.41 2.74
C SER A 92 -10.21 8.33 2.10
N GLY A 93 -11.48 8.18 2.47
CA GLY A 93 -12.36 9.33 2.50
C GLY A 93 -11.82 10.26 3.58
N SER A 94 -11.28 11.41 3.19
CA SER A 94 -10.87 12.51 4.09
C SER A 94 -9.49 12.40 4.76
N ALA A 95 -8.60 13.30 4.31
CA ALA A 95 -7.56 14.05 5.03
C ALA A 95 -6.44 13.37 5.84
N LYS A 96 -6.60 12.17 6.40
CA LYS A 96 -5.65 11.70 7.45
C LYS A 96 -4.29 11.16 6.96
N PHE A 97 -4.12 10.94 5.66
CA PHE A 97 -2.82 10.53 5.09
C PHE A 97 -1.91 11.71 4.70
N ALA A 98 -2.45 12.94 4.64
CA ALA A 98 -1.68 14.12 4.24
C ALA A 98 -0.69 14.60 5.33
N ASP A 99 -0.94 14.27 6.60
CA ASP A 99 -0.13 14.73 7.73
C ASP A 99 1.19 13.94 7.92
N ARG A 100 1.35 12.79 7.25
CA ARG A 100 2.66 12.12 7.12
C ARG A 100 3.44 12.80 5.99
N GLY A 101 3.88 14.03 6.25
CA GLY A 101 4.86 14.80 5.48
C GLY A 101 4.88 14.47 3.99
N ASP A 102 3.93 15.03 3.24
CA ASP A 102 3.96 15.01 1.79
C ASP A 102 5.30 15.58 1.28
N PRO A 103 6.19 14.78 0.65
CA PRO A 103 7.43 15.27 0.08
C PRO A 103 7.20 16.26 -1.08
N LEU A 104 5.95 16.37 -1.56
CA LEU A 104 5.53 17.27 -2.64
C LEU A 104 4.89 18.56 -2.11
N ALA A 105 4.80 18.77 -0.79
CA ALA A 105 4.24 20.00 -0.19
C ALA A 105 5.22 21.20 -0.15
N HIS A 106 6.38 21.12 -0.83
CA HIS A 106 7.24 22.29 -1.05
C HIS A 106 6.92 22.94 -2.39
N GLY A 107 6.04 23.94 -2.40
CA GLY A 107 5.84 24.72 -3.63
C GLY A 107 4.77 25.80 -3.70
N ALA A 108 4.03 26.12 -2.63
CA ALA A 108 3.08 27.22 -2.67
C ALA A 108 3.39 28.23 -1.56
N ARG A 109 4.42 29.06 -1.76
CA ARG A 109 4.51 30.34 -1.05
C ARG A 109 3.37 31.21 -1.57
N LYS A 110 2.54 31.72 -0.65
CA LYS A 110 1.61 32.81 -0.92
C LYS A 110 2.39 34.00 -1.48
N ALA A 111 1.90 34.55 -2.58
CA ALA A 111 2.23 35.91 -2.97
C ALA A 111 1.34 36.83 -2.12
N ASP A 112 1.96 37.63 -1.27
CA ASP A 112 1.43 38.89 -0.77
C ASP A 112 2.14 40.03 -1.52
#